data_AF-A0A9E7SD58-F1
#
_entry.id   AF-A0A9E7SD58-F1
#
_cell.length_a   1.000
_cell.length_b   1.000
_cell.length_c   1.000
_cell.angle_alpha   90.00
_cell.angle_beta   90.00
_cell.angle_gamma   90.00
#
_symmetry.space_group_name_H-M   'P 1'
#
loop_
_entity.id
_entity.type
_entity.pdbx_description
1 polymer ?
#
loop_
_entity_poly.entity_id
_entity_poly.type
_entity_poly.pdbx_seq_one_letter_code
_entity_poly.pdbx_strand_id
1 'polypeptide(L)'
;MQRLTIEAVGKTAKIAILSAKLNDKAEPLNALEDLKFYTRENLDELLNTISQIEILIKEGIPVSDDLVEMLKVLLHRIEMEMQYRRDV
;
A
#
# COMPACT_ATOMS: atom_id res chain seq x y z
N MET A 1 6.61 21.45 -0.94
CA MET A 1 6.30 20.26 -0.12
C MET A 1 5.75 19.10 -0.95
N GLN A 2 4.82 19.30 -1.87
CA GLN A 2 4.14 18.21 -2.59
C GLN A 2 5.05 17.22 -3.35
N ARG A 3 6.16 17.65 -3.97
CA ARG A 3 7.08 16.72 -4.68
C ARG A 3 7.70 15.67 -3.76
N LEU A 4 8.10 16.08 -2.55
CA LEU A 4 8.69 15.17 -1.55
C LEU A 4 7.64 14.17 -1.04
N THR A 5 6.40 14.61 -0.88
CA THR A 5 5.29 13.74 -0.50
C THR A 5 4.99 12.69 -1.56
N ILE A 6 4.92 13.07 -2.84
CA ILE A 6 4.69 12.13 -3.95
C ILE A 6 5.83 11.10 -4.02
N GLU A 7 7.09 11.56 -3.87
CA GLU A 7 8.24 10.65 -3.86
C GLU A 7 8.21 9.70 -2.65
N ALA A 8 7.80 10.17 -1.48
CA ALA A 8 7.63 9.35 -0.29
C ALA A 8 6.53 8.30 -0.47
N VAL A 9 5.37 8.67 -1.03
CA VAL A 9 4.28 7.74 -1.36
C VAL A 9 4.77 6.65 -2.31
N GLY A 10 5.46 7.02 -3.40
CA GLY A 10 5.96 6.04 -4.37
C GLY A 10 7.03 5.11 -3.80
N LYS A 11 7.92 5.61 -2.93
CA LYS A 11 8.90 4.76 -2.23
C LYS A 11 8.22 3.80 -1.25
N THR A 12 7.23 4.28 -0.51
CA THR A 12 6.44 3.48 0.45
C THR A 12 5.67 2.37 -0.27
N ALA A 13 5.03 2.69 -1.39
CA ALA A 13 4.38 1.70 -2.25
C ALA A 13 5.35 0.63 -2.74
N LYS A 14 6.53 1.03 -3.22
CA LYS A 14 7.55 0.08 -3.68
C LYS A 14 8.04 -0.84 -2.56
N ILE A 15 8.23 -0.31 -1.34
CA ILE A 15 8.61 -1.10 -0.16
C ILE A 15 7.53 -2.14 0.15
N ALA A 16 6.25 -1.74 0.21
CA ALA A 16 5.15 -2.66 0.47
C ALA A 16 5.13 -3.85 -0.51
N ILE A 17 5.32 -3.59 -1.81
CA ILE A 17 5.32 -4.64 -2.84
C ILE A 17 6.53 -5.57 -2.68
N LEU A 18 7.73 -5.01 -2.49
CA LEU A 18 8.96 -5.80 -2.39
C LEU A 18 8.94 -6.69 -1.14
N SER A 19 8.50 -6.16 0.00
CA SER A 19 8.44 -6.92 1.25
C SER A 19 7.34 -7.99 1.22
N ALA A 20 6.18 -7.69 0.62
CA ALA A 20 5.13 -8.69 0.41
C ALA A 20 5.62 -9.89 -0.41
N LYS A 21 6.40 -9.64 -1.48
CA LYS A 21 7.05 -10.70 -2.29
C LYS A 21 8.05 -11.55 -1.50
N LEU A 22 8.63 -11.00 -0.43
CA LEU A 22 9.54 -11.71 0.48
C LEU A 22 8.78 -12.40 1.63
N ASN A 23 7.44 -12.38 1.62
CA ASN A 23 6.56 -12.86 2.68
C ASN A 23 6.80 -12.17 4.05
N ASP A 24 7.48 -11.02 4.05
CA ASP A 24 7.60 -10.14 5.19
C ASP A 24 6.29 -9.37 5.30
N LYS A 25 5.37 -9.85 6.15
CA LYS A 25 4.02 -9.29 6.28
C LYS A 25 3.98 -8.01 7.11
N ALA A 26 4.96 -7.79 7.99
CA ALA A 26 4.98 -6.63 8.88
C ALA A 26 5.25 -5.34 8.09
N GLU A 27 6.15 -5.39 7.13
CA GLU A 27 6.56 -4.21 6.38
C GLU A 27 5.46 -3.67 5.43
N PRO A 28 4.72 -4.49 4.66
CA PRO A 28 3.54 -4.05 3.92
C PRO A 28 2.48 -3.47 4.84
N LEU A 29 2.23 -4.07 6.01
CA LEU A 29 1.25 -3.53 6.96
C LEU A 29 1.62 -2.10 7.38
N ASN A 30 2.86 -1.89 7.81
CA ASN A 30 3.36 -0.56 8.19
C ASN A 30 3.28 0.44 7.04
N ALA A 31 3.68 0.03 5.84
CA ALA A 31 3.65 0.87 4.66
C ALA A 31 2.22 1.28 4.26
N LEU A 32 1.26 0.34 4.31
CA LEU A 32 -0.14 0.65 4.03
C LEU A 32 -0.76 1.57 5.09
N GLU A 33 -0.40 1.37 6.36
CA GLU A 33 -0.79 2.24 7.48
C GLU A 33 -0.35 3.70 7.24
N ASP A 34 0.89 3.90 6.81
CA ASP A 34 1.42 5.23 6.44
C ASP A 34 0.66 5.85 5.26
N LEU A 35 0.20 5.03 4.31
CA LEU A 35 -0.52 5.50 3.12
C LEU A 35 -1.93 6.02 3.40
N LYS A 36 -2.54 5.70 4.56
CA LYS A 36 -3.90 6.14 4.93
C LYS A 36 -4.07 7.66 4.91
N PHE A 37 -3.00 8.40 5.18
CA PHE A 37 -3.04 9.86 5.21
C PHE A 37 -2.94 10.51 3.82
N TYR A 38 -2.66 9.73 2.78
CA TYR A 38 -2.39 10.21 1.43
C TYR A 38 -3.49 9.85 0.42
N THR A 39 -4.44 8.98 0.76
CA THR A 39 -5.57 8.63 -0.11
C THR A 39 -6.91 8.94 0.56
N ARG A 40 -7.89 9.33 -0.25
CA ARG A 40 -9.30 9.38 0.13
C ARG A 40 -10.13 8.47 -0.77
N GLU A 41 -9.85 8.45 -2.07
CA GLU A 41 -10.63 7.68 -3.04
C GLU A 41 -10.39 6.18 -2.90
N ASN A 42 -9.21 5.78 -2.43
CA ASN A 42 -8.83 4.38 -2.28
C ASN A 42 -8.76 3.95 -0.79
N LEU A 43 -9.26 4.77 0.13
CA LEU A 43 -9.13 4.52 1.58
C LEU A 43 -9.81 3.22 2.01
N ASP A 44 -11.01 2.92 1.52
CA ASP A 44 -11.73 1.71 1.90
C ASP A 44 -11.01 0.44 1.42
N GLU A 45 -10.53 0.43 0.17
CA GLU A 45 -9.74 -0.68 -0.39
C GLU A 45 -8.41 -0.86 0.38
N LEU A 46 -7.78 0.25 0.79
CA LEU A 46 -6.59 0.25 1.63
C LEU A 46 -6.84 -0.37 3.01
N LEU A 47 -7.90 0.07 3.71
CA LEU A 47 -8.26 -0.46 5.04
C LEU A 47 -8.62 -1.95 4.99
N ASN A 48 -9.32 -2.38 3.93
CA ASN A 48 -9.61 -3.78 3.70
C ASN A 48 -8.31 -4.60 3.48
N THR A 49 -7.36 -4.06 2.72
CA THR A 49 -6.07 -4.73 2.47
C THR A 49 -5.22 -4.83 3.74
N ILE A 50 -5.20 -3.78 4.57
CA ILE A 50 -4.59 -3.79 5.92
C ILE A 50 -5.18 -4.93 6.75
N SER A 51 -6.50 -5.00 6.84
CA SER A 51 -7.22 -6.04 7.59
C SER A 51 -6.89 -7.45 7.10
N GLN A 52 -6.75 -7.65 5.78
CA GLN A 52 -6.35 -8.94 5.22
C GLN A 52 -4.93 -9.33 5.65
N ILE A 53 -3.97 -8.40 5.60
CA ILE A 53 -2.58 -8.67 6.01
C ILE A 53 -2.50 -8.98 7.51
N GLU A 54 -3.26 -8.28 8.35
CA GLU A 54 -3.37 -8.59 9.78
C GLU A 54 -3.85 -10.02 10.03
N ILE A 55 -4.84 -10.50 9.26
CA ILE A 55 -5.31 -11.89 9.32
C ILE A 55 -4.17 -12.84 8.92
N LEU A 56 -3.43 -12.56 7.83
CA LEU A 56 -2.32 -13.42 7.42
C LEU A 56 -1.23 -13.51 8.50
N ILE A 57 -0.95 -12.42 9.21
CA ILE A 57 0.00 -12.40 10.32
C ILE A 57 -0.53 -13.26 11.47
N LYS A 58 -1.78 -13.00 11.89
CA LYS A 58 -2.41 -13.67 13.03
C LYS A 58 -2.50 -15.18 12.84
N GLU A 59 -2.87 -15.61 11.64
CA GLU A 59 -3.11 -17.01 11.30
C GLU A 59 -1.85 -17.70 10.71
N GLY A 60 -0.73 -16.99 10.60
CA GLY A 60 0.53 -17.55 10.08
C GLY A 60 0.50 -17.93 8.60
N ILE A 61 -0.39 -17.31 7.82
CA ILE A 61 -0.61 -17.62 6.40
C ILE A 61 0.44 -16.88 5.55
N PRO A 62 1.02 -17.53 4.51
CA PRO A 62 1.92 -16.86 3.59
C PRO A 62 1.18 -15.86 2.68
N VAL A 63 1.88 -14.81 2.27
CA VAL A 63 1.40 -13.89 1.23
C VAL A 63 1.25 -14.66 -0.09
N SER A 64 0.08 -14.57 -0.72
CA SER A 64 -0.16 -15.14 -2.05
C SER A 64 0.28 -14.20 -3.15
N ASP A 65 0.58 -14.76 -4.34
CA ASP A 65 0.87 -13.96 -5.53
C ASP A 65 -0.31 -13.06 -5.92
N ASP A 66 -1.55 -13.54 -5.75
CA ASP A 66 -2.77 -12.75 -5.99
C ASP A 66 -2.83 -11.51 -5.09
N LEU A 67 -2.45 -11.63 -3.81
CA LEU A 67 -2.39 -10.48 -2.91
C LEU A 67 -1.31 -9.49 -3.35
N VAL A 68 -0.17 -9.98 -3.85
CA VAL A 68 0.89 -9.12 -4.41
C VAL A 68 0.40 -8.37 -5.64
N GLU A 69 -0.33 -9.02 -6.56
CA GLU A 69 -0.89 -8.34 -7.73
C GLU A 69 -1.96 -7.30 -7.34
N MET A 70 -2.84 -7.63 -6.40
CA MET A 70 -3.81 -6.68 -5.85
C MET A 70 -3.13 -5.46 -5.21
N LEU A 71 -2.08 -5.69 -4.41
CA LEU A 71 -1.29 -4.61 -3.81
C LEU A 71 -0.71 -3.67 -4.87
N LYS A 72 -0.16 -4.20 -5.98
CA LYS A 72 0.36 -3.36 -7.06
C LYS A 72 -0.73 -2.46 -7.65
N VAL A 73 -1.92 -3.00 -7.89
CA VAL A 73 -3.03 -2.23 -8.48
C VAL A 73 -3.49 -1.13 -7.52
N LEU A 74 -3.73 -1.46 -6.25
CA LEU A 74 -4.14 -0.49 -5.24
C LEU A 74 -3.11 0.63 -5.07
N LEU A 75 -1.83 0.27 -4.91
CA LEU A 75 -0.77 1.24 -4.69
C LEU A 75 -0.56 2.16 -5.90
N HIS A 76 -0.69 1.62 -7.11
CA HIS A 76 -0.67 2.43 -8.32
C HIS A 76 -1.82 3.45 -8.36
N ARG A 77 -3.04 3.07 -7.96
CA ARG A 77 -4.17 4.01 -7.87
C ARG A 77 -3.93 5.13 -6.87
N ILE A 78 -3.35 4.80 -5.71
CA ILE A 78 -2.99 5.80 -4.67
C ILE A 78 -1.93 6.78 -5.21
N GLU A 79 -0.90 6.28 -5.90
CA GLU A 79 0.10 7.13 -6.56
C GLU A 79 -0.54 8.06 -7.59
N MET A 80 -1.47 7.56 -8.41
CA MET A 80 -2.19 8.34 -9.41
C MET A 80 -3.08 9.42 -8.79
N GLU A 81 -3.82 9.11 -7.73
CA GLU A 81 -4.62 10.08 -6.97
C GLU A 81 -3.74 11.23 -6.46
N MET A 82 -2.56 10.90 -5.93
CA MET A 82 -1.61 11.90 -5.43
C MET A 82 -0.98 12.74 -6.54
N GLN A 83 -0.73 12.16 -7.72
CA GLN A 83 -0.25 12.91 -8.88
C GLN A 83 -1.33 13.85 -9.42
N TYR A 84 -2.58 13.41 -9.56
CA TYR A 84 -3.66 14.24 -10.08
C TYR A 84 -4.00 15.42 -9.16
N ARG A 85 -3.89 15.25 -7.84
CA ARG A 85 -4.02 16.34 -6.85
C ARG A 85 -2.98 17.45 -6.98
N ARG A 86 -1.93 17.24 -7.77
CA ARG A 86 -0.92 18.27 -8.08
C ARG A 86 -1.39 19.23 -9.16
N ASP A 87 -2.28 18.78 -10.04
CA ASP A 87 -2.67 19.48 -11.27
C ASP A 87 -3.94 20.33 -11.09
N VAL A 88 -4.50 20.38 -9.87
CA VAL A 88 -5.67 21.17 -9.46
C VAL A 88 -5.26 22.21 -8.42
#